data_AF-Q75BC8-F1
#
_entry.id   AF-Q75BC8-F1
#
_cell.length_a   1.000
_cell.length_b   1.000
_cell.length_c   1.000
_cell.angle_alpha   90.00
_cell.angle_beta   90.00
_cell.angle_gamma   90.00
#
_symmetry.space_group_name_H-M   'P 1'
#
loop_
_entity.id
_entity.type
_entity.pdbx_description
1 polymer ?
#
loop_
_entity_poly.entity_id
_entity_poly.type
_entity_poly.pdbx_seq_one_letter_code
_entity_poly.pdbx_strand_id
1 'polypeptide(L)'
;MCRTRSGHFDKPQTSSRRPAGPECQIMCGSVHVTEARSKEKLASVRPTEPTTMQYPDVAAFDLDYTVWPCFCDTHLTSPFTPVATPAGEVLTVVDAAGYELTLYPDVPRILADLKLHGVTLLTASRTWAPDVAQQLLRTFRIRVGEDFLSLSEVFDGGAWGDHPKIRHITAGLADVYGPSAPDPRDIRVWLFDDESRNRDVERHGVAYLHVRDPQRGPAWDWYQASLRGRQNK
;
A
#
# COMPACT_ATOMS: atom_id res chain seq x y z
N MET A 1 -59.55 -22.60 27.47
CA MET A 1 -59.94 -23.68 26.53
C MET A 1 -58.73 -24.55 26.27
N CYS A 2 -58.90 -25.82 26.60
CA CYS A 2 -57.92 -26.91 26.56
C CYS A 2 -57.55 -27.27 25.10
N ARG A 3 -56.26 -27.46 24.79
CA ARG A 3 -55.84 -28.51 23.83
C ARG A 3 -54.53 -29.16 24.28
N THR A 4 -54.58 -30.47 24.12
CA THR A 4 -53.75 -31.53 24.68
C THR A 4 -52.64 -31.98 23.74
N ARG A 5 -51.67 -32.68 24.37
CA ARG A 5 -50.51 -33.42 23.86
C ARG A 5 -50.74 -34.34 22.65
N SER A 6 -49.66 -34.61 21.93
CA SER A 6 -49.04 -35.92 21.57
C SER A 6 -48.36 -35.78 20.18
N GLY A 7 -47.22 -36.36 19.85
CA GLY A 7 -46.34 -37.37 20.44
C GLY A 7 -45.65 -38.10 19.28
N HIS A 8 -44.31 -38.20 19.35
CA HIS A 8 -43.38 -39.18 18.74
C HIS A 8 -43.80 -40.01 17.50
N PHE A 9 -42.90 -40.14 16.51
CA PHE A 9 -42.37 -41.47 16.07
C PHE A 9 -41.17 -41.36 15.11
N ASP A 10 -40.41 -42.45 15.10
CA ASP A 10 -39.01 -42.65 14.74
C ASP A 10 -38.59 -42.65 13.25
N LYS A 11 -37.26 -42.54 13.09
CA LYS A 11 -36.46 -42.86 11.89
C LYS A 11 -36.74 -44.26 11.34
N PRO A 12 -36.31 -44.50 10.07
CA PRO A 12 -35.45 -45.65 9.83
C PRO A 12 -34.16 -45.30 9.06
N GLN A 13 -33.07 -45.93 9.49
CA GLN A 13 -31.84 -46.10 8.74
C GLN A 13 -32.08 -47.10 7.59
N THR A 14 -31.50 -46.85 6.42
CA THR A 14 -31.20 -47.91 5.45
C THR A 14 -29.80 -47.74 4.89
N SER A 15 -29.14 -48.89 4.82
CA SER A 15 -27.73 -49.11 4.54
C SER A 15 -27.46 -49.38 3.06
N SER A 16 -26.18 -49.22 2.71
CA SER A 16 -25.42 -50.06 1.77
C SER A 16 -25.56 -49.76 0.27
N ARG A 17 -24.45 -49.37 -0.36
CA ARG A 17 -23.55 -50.25 -1.15
C ARG A 17 -22.60 -49.40 -2.00
N ARG A 18 -21.30 -49.60 -1.80
CA ARG A 18 -20.25 -49.18 -2.75
C ARG A 18 -20.15 -50.24 -3.85
N PRO A 19 -19.96 -49.89 -5.12
CA PRO A 19 -19.47 -50.83 -6.11
C PRO A 19 -17.95 -50.88 -6.12
N ALA A 20 -17.43 -52.09 -6.19
CA ALA A 20 -16.04 -52.46 -6.38
C ALA A 20 -15.56 -52.10 -7.80
N GLY A 21 -14.33 -51.58 -7.89
CA GLY A 21 -13.56 -51.54 -9.14
C GLY A 21 -12.73 -52.83 -9.29
N PRO A 22 -12.49 -53.33 -10.51
CA PRO A 22 -11.91 -54.64 -10.72
C PRO A 22 -10.39 -54.66 -10.48
N GLU A 23 -9.95 -55.67 -9.74
CA GLU A 23 -8.60 -56.21 -9.80
C GLU A 23 -8.29 -56.66 -11.23
N CYS A 24 -7.13 -56.27 -11.75
CA CYS A 24 -6.59 -56.83 -12.99
C CYS A 24 -5.17 -57.35 -12.74
N GLN A 25 -4.98 -58.58 -13.22
CA GLN A 25 -3.91 -59.52 -12.92
C GLN A 25 -2.50 -59.03 -13.26
N ILE A 26 -1.57 -59.46 -12.42
CA ILE A 26 -0.13 -59.49 -12.68
C ILE A 26 0.14 -60.53 -13.77
N MET A 27 0.68 -60.09 -14.91
CA MET A 27 1.36 -60.96 -15.87
C MET A 27 2.76 -60.41 -16.13
N CYS A 28 3.74 -61.26 -15.80
CA CYS A 28 5.15 -61.08 -16.08
C CYS A 28 5.38 -61.07 -17.59
N GLY A 29 5.89 -59.96 -18.12
CA GLY A 29 6.31 -59.82 -19.51
C GLY A 29 7.63 -59.09 -19.56
N SER A 30 8.70 -59.82 -19.87
CA SER A 30 10.02 -59.27 -20.14
C SER A 30 9.95 -58.41 -21.40
N VAL A 31 10.22 -57.11 -21.30
CA VAL A 31 10.34 -56.23 -22.47
C VAL A 31 11.71 -55.57 -22.45
N HIS A 32 12.44 -55.77 -23.54
CA HIS A 32 13.76 -55.24 -23.78
C HIS A 32 13.79 -53.72 -23.67
N VAL A 33 14.75 -53.23 -22.87
CA VAL A 33 15.13 -51.82 -22.80
C VAL A 33 15.90 -51.48 -24.08
N THR A 34 15.31 -50.68 -24.95
CA THR A 34 16.05 -49.90 -25.95
C THR A 34 16.09 -48.45 -25.50
N GLU A 35 17.31 -47.96 -25.27
CA GLU A 35 17.63 -46.60 -24.86
C GLU A 35 16.98 -45.55 -25.77
N ALA A 36 16.21 -44.65 -25.17
CA ALA A 36 15.92 -43.34 -25.74
C ALA A 36 16.41 -42.27 -24.78
N ARG A 37 17.48 -41.59 -25.20
CA ARG A 37 18.08 -40.41 -24.56
C ARG A 37 17.04 -39.30 -24.39
N SER A 38 16.62 -39.02 -23.16
CA SER A 38 16.04 -37.74 -22.76
C SER A 38 17.01 -37.07 -21.78
N LYS A 39 17.75 -36.08 -22.28
CA LYS A 39 18.55 -35.18 -21.44
C LYS A 39 17.56 -34.23 -20.74
N GLU A 40 17.12 -34.59 -19.54
CA GLU A 40 16.52 -33.62 -18.63
C GLU A 40 17.61 -32.66 -18.18
N LYS A 41 17.52 -31.42 -18.67
CA LYS A 41 18.35 -30.31 -18.22
C LYS A 41 17.83 -29.92 -16.84
N LEU A 42 18.42 -30.50 -15.80
CA LEU A 42 18.25 -30.08 -14.42
C LEU A 42 18.63 -28.60 -14.33
N ALA A 43 17.63 -27.73 -14.34
CA ALA A 43 17.81 -26.32 -14.12
C ALA A 43 18.28 -26.16 -12.67
N SER A 44 19.53 -25.72 -12.51
CA SER A 44 20.10 -25.27 -11.24
C SER A 44 19.19 -24.17 -10.67
N VAL A 45 18.28 -24.54 -9.77
CA VAL A 45 17.58 -23.58 -8.90
C VAL A 45 18.65 -22.94 -8.04
N ARG A 46 19.10 -21.76 -8.42
CA ARG A 46 19.95 -20.94 -7.56
C ARG A 46 19.13 -20.62 -6.31
N PRO A 47 19.72 -20.69 -5.10
CA PRO A 47 19.04 -20.22 -3.90
C PRO A 47 18.62 -18.78 -4.16
N THR A 48 17.32 -18.49 -4.08
CA THR A 48 16.84 -17.11 -4.08
C THR A 48 17.35 -16.49 -2.79
N GLU A 49 18.44 -15.73 -2.88
CA GLU A 49 18.90 -14.88 -1.78
C GLU A 49 17.67 -14.15 -1.19
N PRO A 50 17.51 -14.14 0.16
CA PRO A 50 16.41 -13.43 0.78
C PRO A 50 16.44 -11.99 0.29
N THR A 51 15.39 -11.58 -0.43
CA THR A 51 15.33 -10.24 -1.00
C THR A 51 15.09 -9.27 0.15
N THR A 52 16.17 -8.75 0.73
CA THR A 52 16.11 -7.77 1.83
C THR A 52 15.39 -6.52 1.34
N MET A 53 14.34 -6.11 2.05
CA MET A 53 13.61 -4.88 1.76
C MET A 53 14.49 -3.67 2.10
N GLN A 54 14.57 -2.71 1.19
CA GLN A 54 15.44 -1.54 1.27
C GLN A 54 14.61 -0.27 1.52
N TYR A 55 14.28 -0.01 2.77
CA TYR A 55 13.49 1.16 3.20
C TYR A 55 14.28 2.47 3.08
N PRO A 56 13.73 3.55 2.49
CA PRO A 56 14.42 4.84 2.49
C PRO A 56 14.61 5.37 3.92
N ASP A 57 15.58 6.26 4.13
CA ASP A 57 15.69 6.99 5.39
C ASP A 57 14.53 8.01 5.50
N VAL A 58 14.15 8.59 4.36
CA VAL A 58 13.09 9.60 4.24
C VAL A 58 12.20 9.31 3.04
N ALA A 59 10.89 9.39 3.20
CA ALA A 59 9.92 9.33 2.11
C ALA A 59 9.04 10.58 2.11
N ALA A 60 9.16 11.37 1.04
CA ALA A 60 8.33 12.54 0.79
C ALA A 60 7.16 12.18 -0.13
N PHE A 61 5.99 12.76 0.14
CA PHE A 61 4.77 12.53 -0.61
C PHE A 61 4.22 13.85 -1.13
N ASP A 62 3.92 13.92 -2.43
CA ASP A 62 2.86 14.83 -2.88
C ASP A 62 1.52 14.41 -2.27
N LEU A 63 0.51 15.27 -2.36
CA LEU A 63 -0.81 14.99 -1.80
C LEU A 63 -1.87 14.80 -2.88
N ASP A 64 -2.08 15.81 -3.70
CA ASP A 64 -3.05 15.74 -4.79
C ASP A 64 -2.60 14.68 -5.80
N TYR A 65 -3.52 13.79 -6.17
CA TYR A 65 -3.27 12.62 -7.03
C TYR A 65 -2.16 11.65 -6.58
N THR A 66 -1.73 11.76 -5.32
CA THR A 66 -0.74 10.85 -4.71
C THR A 66 -1.27 10.22 -3.42
N VAL A 67 -1.84 11.01 -2.52
CA VAL A 67 -2.49 10.56 -1.28
C VAL A 67 -4.01 10.45 -1.48
N TRP A 68 -4.60 11.38 -2.25
CA TRP A 68 -6.02 11.41 -2.57
C TRP A 68 -6.30 11.81 -4.03
N PRO A 69 -7.43 11.42 -4.64
CA PRO A 69 -7.67 11.51 -6.08
C PRO A 69 -8.25 12.85 -6.58
N CYS A 70 -7.78 13.98 -6.06
CA CYS A 70 -8.21 15.30 -6.54
C CYS A 70 -7.22 16.39 -6.17
N PHE A 71 -7.31 17.56 -6.82
CA PHE A 71 -6.72 18.79 -6.30
C PHE A 71 -7.57 19.36 -5.15
N CYS A 72 -7.03 19.41 -3.94
CA CYS A 72 -7.78 19.84 -2.77
C CYS A 72 -8.19 21.33 -2.80
N ASP A 73 -7.42 22.18 -3.49
CA ASP A 73 -7.69 23.62 -3.62
C ASP A 73 -8.81 23.95 -4.62
N THR A 74 -9.15 23.00 -5.49
CA THR A 74 -10.08 23.20 -6.61
C THR A 74 -11.39 22.45 -6.42
N HIS A 75 -11.34 21.23 -5.88
CA HIS A 75 -12.48 20.31 -5.88
C HIS A 75 -13.24 20.26 -4.56
N LEU A 76 -12.68 20.83 -3.49
CA LEU A 76 -13.18 20.60 -2.14
C LEU A 76 -13.64 21.89 -1.47
N THR A 77 -14.70 21.77 -0.67
CA THR A 77 -15.29 22.86 0.11
C THR A 77 -15.27 22.51 1.60
N SER A 78 -14.44 23.19 2.38
CA SER A 78 -14.41 23.06 3.85
C SER A 78 -15.76 23.47 4.49
N PRO A 79 -16.16 22.92 5.67
CA PRO A 79 -15.47 21.91 6.49
C PRO A 79 -15.59 20.46 6.00
N PHE A 80 -14.72 19.60 6.51
CA PHE A 80 -14.69 18.16 6.25
C PHE A 80 -15.28 17.37 7.41
N THR A 81 -16.25 16.51 7.11
CA THR A 81 -16.88 15.59 8.05
C THR A 81 -16.26 14.20 7.92
N PRO A 82 -15.68 13.62 8.98
CA PRO A 82 -15.06 12.30 8.92
C PRO A 82 -16.11 11.18 8.79
N VAL A 83 -15.81 10.16 7.98
CA VAL A 83 -16.57 8.91 7.90
C VAL A 83 -15.75 7.78 8.52
N ALA A 84 -16.05 7.45 9.77
CA ALA A 84 -15.33 6.41 10.50
C ALA A 84 -15.77 5.01 10.07
N THR A 85 -14.81 4.11 9.85
CA THR A 85 -15.07 2.69 9.67
C THR A 85 -15.40 2.03 11.02
N PRO A 86 -16.06 0.86 11.05
CA PRO A 86 -16.26 0.10 12.29
C PRO A 86 -14.95 -0.25 13.01
N ALA A 87 -13.85 -0.26 12.26
CA ALA A 87 -12.52 -0.56 12.76
C ALA A 87 -11.81 0.65 13.39
N GLY A 88 -12.40 1.86 13.32
CA GLY A 88 -11.86 3.09 13.93
C GLY A 88 -11.04 3.98 12.99
N GLU A 89 -10.87 3.59 11.73
CA GLU A 89 -10.16 4.39 10.72
C GLU A 89 -11.09 5.47 10.14
N VAL A 90 -10.51 6.56 9.65
CA VAL A 90 -11.19 7.57 8.84
C VAL A 90 -10.43 7.65 7.53
N LEU A 91 -10.86 6.86 6.55
CA LEU A 91 -10.27 6.82 5.20
C LEU A 91 -11.06 7.68 4.20
N THR A 92 -12.25 8.11 4.60
CA THR A 92 -13.19 8.88 3.80
C THR A 92 -13.63 10.11 4.58
N VAL A 93 -13.75 11.24 3.89
CA VAL A 93 -14.31 12.49 4.41
C VAL A 93 -15.35 13.02 3.43
N VAL A 94 -16.38 13.67 3.96
CA VAL A 94 -17.39 14.35 3.16
C VAL A 94 -17.22 15.85 3.35
N ASP A 95 -17.08 16.59 2.27
CA ASP A 95 -16.95 18.05 2.29
C ASP A 95 -18.32 18.73 2.51
N ALA A 96 -18.33 20.06 2.64
CA ALA A 96 -19.54 20.83 2.87
C ALA A 96 -20.52 20.83 1.69
N ALA A 97 -20.05 20.52 0.48
CA ALA A 97 -20.87 20.38 -0.72
C ALA A 97 -21.39 18.94 -0.91
N GLY A 98 -21.05 18.01 -0.03
CA GLY A 98 -21.43 16.60 -0.11
C GLY A 98 -20.51 15.76 -0.99
N TYR A 99 -19.37 16.29 -1.42
CA TYR A 99 -18.35 15.54 -2.14
C TYR A 99 -17.66 14.56 -1.18
N GLU A 100 -17.67 13.28 -1.54
CA GLU A 100 -17.00 12.23 -0.79
C GLU A 100 -15.57 12.02 -1.31
N LEU A 101 -14.58 12.32 -0.47
CA LEU A 101 -13.17 12.10 -0.74
C LEU A 101 -12.67 10.90 0.05
N THR A 102 -12.14 9.89 -0.65
CA THR A 102 -11.51 8.72 -0.04
C THR A 102 -10.03 8.66 -0.41
N LEU A 103 -9.17 8.32 0.55
CA LEU A 103 -7.74 8.07 0.29
C LEU A 103 -7.56 6.97 -0.76
N TYR A 104 -6.44 6.98 -1.49
CA TYR A 104 -6.14 5.83 -2.34
C TYR A 104 -6.03 4.54 -1.52
N PRO A 105 -6.53 3.40 -2.02
CA PRO A 105 -6.72 2.19 -1.22
C PRO A 105 -5.48 1.68 -0.49
N ASP A 106 -4.30 1.76 -1.13
CA ASP A 106 -3.06 1.25 -0.57
C ASP A 106 -2.25 2.30 0.19
N VAL A 107 -2.60 3.58 0.11
CA VAL A 107 -1.85 4.67 0.78
C VAL A 107 -1.81 4.50 2.30
N PRO A 108 -2.93 4.22 3.01
CA PRO A 108 -2.88 3.94 4.45
C PRO A 108 -1.88 2.84 4.80
N ARG A 109 -1.85 1.76 4.03
CA ARG A 109 -0.95 0.62 4.24
C ARG A 109 0.51 0.97 3.96
N ILE A 110 0.79 1.73 2.90
CA ILE A 110 2.14 2.18 2.54
C ILE A 110 2.70 3.09 3.63
N LEU A 111 1.92 4.09 4.06
CA LEU A 111 2.35 5.02 5.12
C LEU A 111 2.59 4.31 6.44
N ALA A 112 1.69 3.40 6.83
CA ALA A 112 1.86 2.59 8.04
C ALA A 112 3.13 1.71 7.98
N ASP A 113 3.39 1.06 6.85
CA ASP A 113 4.57 0.22 6.67
C ASP A 113 5.86 1.04 6.75
N LEU A 114 5.94 2.18 6.07
CA LEU A 114 7.09 3.09 6.16
C LEU A 114 7.31 3.57 7.61
N LYS A 115 6.25 4.00 8.30
CA LYS A 115 6.33 4.50 9.68
C LYS A 115 6.81 3.42 10.65
N LEU A 116 6.29 2.19 10.54
CA LEU A 116 6.69 1.06 11.37
C LEU A 116 8.15 0.63 11.15
N HIS A 117 8.73 0.93 9.98
CA HIS A 117 10.13 0.68 9.67
C HIS A 117 11.04 1.88 9.94
N GLY A 118 10.56 2.89 10.67
CA GLY A 118 11.36 4.03 11.14
C GLY A 118 11.70 5.05 10.05
N VAL A 119 10.99 5.03 8.92
CA VAL A 119 11.16 6.01 7.85
C VAL A 119 10.56 7.35 8.27
N THR A 120 11.30 8.45 8.09
CA THR A 120 10.75 9.80 8.24
C THR A 120 9.82 10.13 7.08
N LEU A 121 8.60 10.53 7.39
CA LEU A 121 7.57 10.84 6.39
C LEU A 121 7.40 12.35 6.25
N LEU A 122 7.52 12.86 5.03
CA LEU A 122 7.36 14.29 4.73
C LEU A 122 6.20 14.54 3.77
N THR A 123 5.46 15.63 3.96
CA THR A 123 4.63 16.19 2.88
C THR A 123 5.45 17.14 2.01
N ALA A 124 5.20 17.10 0.70
CA ALA A 124 5.84 17.97 -0.28
C ALA A 124 4.80 18.41 -1.32
N SER A 125 3.86 19.28 -0.94
CA SER A 125 2.73 19.66 -1.80
C SER A 125 2.93 21.04 -2.42
N ARG A 126 2.39 21.25 -3.63
CA ARG A 126 2.34 22.57 -4.28
C ARG A 126 0.98 23.26 -4.22
N THR A 127 0.08 22.78 -3.37
CA THR A 127 -1.24 23.40 -3.22
C THR A 127 -1.12 24.86 -2.80
N TRP A 128 -1.99 25.71 -3.35
CA TRP A 128 -2.17 27.10 -2.90
C TRP A 128 -3.12 27.22 -1.71
N ALA A 129 -3.74 26.10 -1.29
CA ALA A 129 -4.63 26.03 -0.12
C ALA A 129 -4.03 25.11 0.97
N PRO A 130 -2.89 25.49 1.59
CA PRO A 130 -2.23 24.66 2.60
C PRO A 130 -3.10 24.43 3.84
N ASP A 131 -4.00 25.35 4.16
CA ASP A 131 -4.98 25.23 5.23
C ASP A 131 -5.99 24.10 4.99
N VAL A 132 -6.49 23.99 3.75
CA VAL A 132 -7.38 22.89 3.33
C VAL A 132 -6.66 21.54 3.44
N ALA A 133 -5.46 21.44 2.89
CA ALA A 133 -4.67 20.21 2.95
C ALA A 133 -4.35 19.80 4.40
N GLN A 134 -3.98 20.76 5.25
CA GLN A 134 -3.74 20.49 6.68
C GLN A 134 -5.01 20.05 7.41
N GLN A 135 -6.17 20.61 7.07
CA GLN A 135 -7.44 20.16 7.65
C GLN A 135 -7.74 18.71 7.26
N LEU A 136 -7.52 18.33 6.00
CA LEU A 136 -7.64 16.94 5.54
C LEU A 136 -6.70 16.01 6.30
N LEU A 137 -5.42 16.38 6.43
CA LEU A 137 -4.42 15.56 7.15
C LEU A 137 -4.79 15.33 8.62
N ARG A 138 -5.37 16.33 9.29
CA ARG A 138 -5.88 16.19 10.66
C ARG A 138 -7.14 15.34 10.76
N THR A 139 -7.93 15.28 9.69
CA THR A 139 -9.23 14.60 9.67
C THR A 139 -9.08 13.11 9.35
N PHE A 140 -8.27 12.76 8.35
CA PHE A 140 -7.98 11.37 8.01
C PHE A 140 -7.23 10.68 9.14
N ARG A 141 -7.61 9.44 9.46
CA ARG A 141 -6.99 8.60 10.49
C ARG A 141 -6.76 7.19 9.95
N ILE A 142 -5.53 6.69 10.05
CA ILE A 142 -5.13 5.37 9.58
C ILE A 142 -4.62 4.52 10.74
N ARG A 143 -4.70 3.20 10.61
CA ARG A 143 -4.08 2.29 11.56
C ARG A 143 -2.56 2.20 11.32
N VAL A 144 -1.76 2.40 12.37
CA VAL A 144 -0.32 2.20 12.38
C VAL A 144 0.04 1.31 13.56
N GLY A 145 0.34 0.04 13.29
CA GLY A 145 0.46 -0.97 14.35
C GLY A 145 -0.88 -1.15 15.07
N GLU A 146 -0.88 -0.94 16.38
CA GLU A 146 -2.08 -1.03 17.24
C GLU A 146 -2.80 0.33 17.42
N ASP A 147 -2.18 1.43 16.97
CA ASP A 147 -2.68 2.79 17.15
C ASP A 147 -3.45 3.32 15.93
N PHE A 148 -4.32 4.30 16.14
CA PHE A 148 -4.94 5.09 15.07
C PHE A 148 -4.39 6.50 15.09
N LEU A 149 -3.63 6.86 14.07
CA LEU A 149 -2.99 8.17 13.95
C LEU A 149 -3.66 8.97 12.84
N SER A 150 -3.83 10.27 13.08
CA SER A 150 -4.17 11.19 11.99
C SER A 150 -3.03 11.25 10.99
N LEU A 151 -3.29 11.58 9.72
CA LEU A 151 -2.19 11.74 8.76
C LEU A 151 -1.23 12.86 9.19
N SER A 152 -1.70 13.89 9.90
CA SER A 152 -0.83 14.91 10.49
C SER A 152 0.11 14.40 11.60
N GLU A 153 -0.20 13.26 12.23
CA GLU A 153 0.69 12.58 13.19
C GLU A 153 1.59 11.55 12.49
N VAL A 154 1.17 11.04 11.33
CA VAL A 154 1.95 10.11 10.51
C VAL A 154 3.09 10.83 9.80
N PHE A 155 2.82 11.98 9.19
CA PHE A 155 3.84 12.83 8.58
C PHE A 155 4.60 13.61 9.67
N ASP A 156 5.93 13.46 9.69
CA ASP A 156 6.81 14.06 10.68
C ASP A 156 7.07 15.55 10.44
N GLY A 157 6.90 15.99 9.19
CA GLY A 157 7.05 17.38 8.78
C GLY A 157 6.66 17.55 7.33
N GLY A 158 6.92 18.73 6.78
CA GLY A 158 6.69 18.94 5.36
C GLY A 158 6.60 20.40 4.96
N ALA A 159 6.45 20.62 3.66
CA ALA A 159 6.44 21.95 3.09
C ALA A 159 5.42 22.08 1.96
N TRP A 160 5.05 23.33 1.72
CA TRP A 160 3.93 23.74 0.90
C TRP A 160 4.37 24.91 0.00
N GLY A 161 3.73 25.05 -1.17
CA GLY A 161 3.88 26.22 -2.04
C GLY A 161 4.41 25.91 -3.45
N ASP A 162 4.62 26.94 -4.26
CA ASP A 162 4.89 26.81 -5.70
C ASP A 162 6.32 26.42 -6.08
N HIS A 163 7.15 26.07 -5.09
CA HIS A 163 8.57 25.84 -5.27
C HIS A 163 8.87 24.43 -5.85
N PRO A 164 10.08 24.22 -6.42
CA PRO A 164 10.53 22.89 -6.84
C PRO A 164 10.51 21.90 -5.67
N LYS A 165 10.18 20.63 -5.94
CA LYS A 165 10.01 19.60 -4.88
C LYS A 165 11.26 19.37 -4.04
N ILE A 166 12.45 19.60 -4.60
CA ILE A 166 13.68 19.53 -3.81
C ILE A 166 13.67 20.55 -2.67
N ARG A 167 13.13 21.76 -2.86
CA ARG A 167 13.02 22.76 -1.78
C ARG A 167 12.06 22.30 -0.69
N HIS A 168 10.96 21.64 -1.07
CA HIS A 168 10.04 21.09 -0.08
C HIS A 168 10.69 19.99 0.76
N ILE A 169 11.42 19.07 0.11
CA ILE A 169 12.16 18.01 0.81
C ILE A 169 13.21 18.61 1.75
N THR A 170 14.05 19.54 1.28
CA THR A 170 15.07 20.17 2.12
C THR A 170 14.45 20.96 3.29
N ALA A 171 13.33 21.66 3.06
CA ALA A 171 12.62 22.36 4.12
C ALA A 171 12.00 21.39 5.15
N GLY A 172 11.39 20.30 4.70
CA GLY A 172 10.85 19.26 5.59
C GLY A 172 11.94 18.56 6.41
N LEU A 173 13.12 18.31 5.82
CA LEU A 173 14.28 17.81 6.57
C LEU A 173 14.74 18.81 7.64
N ALA A 174 14.79 20.10 7.30
CA ALA A 174 15.13 21.14 8.26
C ALA A 174 14.11 21.26 9.40
N ASP A 175 12.82 21.06 9.11
CA ASP A 175 11.74 21.05 10.11
C ASP A 175 11.89 19.89 11.10
N VAL A 176 12.16 18.67 10.59
CA VAL A 176 12.29 17.46 11.42
C VAL A 176 13.62 17.40 12.18
N TYR A 177 14.73 17.71 11.50
CA TYR A 177 16.10 17.48 12.01
C TYR A 177 16.82 18.76 12.47
N GLY A 178 16.21 19.93 12.24
CA GLY A 178 16.79 21.21 12.62
C GLY A 178 18.18 21.44 12.02
N PRO A 179 19.15 21.97 12.80
CA PRO A 179 20.52 22.21 12.34
C PRO A 179 21.29 20.96 11.90
N SER A 180 20.80 19.76 12.23
CA SER A 180 21.41 18.47 11.87
C SER A 180 20.77 17.85 10.62
N ALA A 181 19.94 18.60 9.89
CA ALA A 181 19.32 18.12 8.66
C ALA A 181 20.36 17.64 7.64
N PRO A 182 20.28 16.39 7.16
CA PRO A 182 21.21 15.87 6.18
C PRO A 182 20.96 16.50 4.79
N ASP A 183 22.00 16.56 3.95
CA ASP A 183 21.78 16.81 2.53
C ASP A 183 21.04 15.59 1.94
N PRO A 184 19.97 15.76 1.14
CA PRO A 184 19.30 14.67 0.45
C PRO A 184 20.23 13.75 -0.37
N ARG A 185 21.43 14.20 -0.75
CA ARG A 185 22.45 13.40 -1.43
C ARG A 185 23.17 12.40 -0.54
N ASP A 186 23.17 12.63 0.77
CA ASP A 186 23.93 11.83 1.74
C ASP A 186 23.08 10.70 2.37
N ILE A 187 21.76 10.71 2.12
CA ILE A 187 20.80 9.75 2.66
C ILE A 187 19.89 9.21 1.55
N ARG A 188 19.20 8.08 1.79
CA ARG A 188 18.25 7.52 0.83
C ARG A 188 16.90 8.22 0.98
N VAL A 189 16.60 9.14 0.06
CA VAL A 189 15.33 9.86 0.01
C VAL A 189 14.48 9.38 -1.16
N TRP A 190 13.19 9.14 -0.92
CA TRP A 190 12.19 8.85 -1.95
C TRP A 190 11.19 9.99 -2.07
N LEU A 191 10.74 10.29 -3.30
CA LEU A 191 9.60 11.17 -3.57
C LEU A 191 8.51 10.40 -4.31
N PHE A 192 7.33 10.29 -3.72
CA PHE A 192 6.11 9.80 -4.37
C PHE A 192 5.34 10.98 -4.95
N ASP A 193 5.07 10.97 -6.25
CA ASP A 193 4.50 12.11 -6.97
C ASP A 193 3.96 11.67 -8.33
N ASP A 194 2.82 12.22 -8.77
CA ASP A 194 2.20 11.92 -10.06
C ASP A 194 2.72 12.81 -11.20
N GLU A 195 3.20 14.01 -10.86
CA GLU A 195 3.59 15.02 -11.81
C GLU A 195 5.03 14.76 -12.30
N SER A 196 5.14 14.33 -13.56
CA SER A 196 6.41 13.95 -14.19
C SER A 196 7.50 15.05 -14.15
N ARG A 197 7.13 16.34 -14.09
CA ARG A 197 8.09 17.45 -14.03
C ARG A 197 8.90 17.46 -12.74
N ASN A 198 8.36 16.86 -11.67
CA ASN A 198 9.00 16.76 -10.36
C ASN A 198 10.08 15.66 -10.30
N ARG A 199 10.33 14.94 -11.40
CA ARG A 199 11.47 14.02 -11.53
C ARG A 199 12.82 14.73 -11.46
N ASP A 200 12.86 16.06 -11.60
CA ASP A 200 14.08 16.85 -11.47
C ASP A 200 14.81 16.68 -10.12
N VAL A 201 14.11 16.22 -9.07
CA VAL A 201 14.70 15.84 -7.77
C VAL A 201 15.78 14.75 -7.87
N GLU A 202 15.77 13.92 -8.92
CA GLU A 202 16.80 12.90 -9.14
C GLU A 202 18.21 13.49 -9.27
N ARG A 203 18.32 14.76 -9.71
CA ARG A 203 19.60 15.50 -9.77
C ARG A 203 20.19 15.82 -8.38
N HIS A 204 19.41 15.58 -7.33
CA HIS A 204 19.74 15.85 -5.95
C HIS A 204 19.81 14.58 -5.10
N GLY A 205 19.91 13.40 -5.73
CA GLY A 205 20.03 12.12 -5.02
C GLY A 205 18.71 11.53 -4.54
N VAL A 206 17.57 12.19 -4.79
CA VAL A 206 16.24 11.71 -4.42
C VAL A 206 15.73 10.74 -5.47
N ALA A 207 15.34 9.53 -5.07
CA ALA A 207 14.69 8.59 -5.98
C ALA A 207 13.25 9.03 -6.27
N TYR A 208 12.89 9.18 -7.54
CA TYR A 208 11.55 9.58 -7.96
C TYR A 208 10.66 8.37 -8.23
N LEU A 209 9.64 8.20 -7.40
CA LEU A 209 8.65 7.13 -7.49
C LEU A 209 7.40 7.68 -8.18
N HIS A 210 7.37 7.53 -9.51
CA HIS A 210 6.31 8.09 -10.35
C HIS A 210 4.97 7.37 -10.15
N VAL A 211 3.98 8.07 -9.61
CA VAL A 211 2.58 7.63 -9.54
C VAL A 211 1.94 7.80 -10.91
N ARG A 212 1.94 6.73 -11.71
CA ARG A 212 1.55 6.80 -13.14
C ARG A 212 0.05 6.88 -13.39
N ASP A 213 -0.74 6.38 -12.46
CA ASP A 213 -2.20 6.28 -12.61
C ASP A 213 -2.87 7.13 -11.52
N PRO A 214 -3.26 8.37 -11.83
CA PRO A 214 -3.92 9.26 -10.89
C PRO A 214 -5.35 8.80 -10.53
N GLN A 215 -5.90 7.75 -11.15
CA GLN A 215 -7.16 7.16 -10.69
C GLN A 215 -6.95 6.06 -9.64
N ARG A 216 -5.77 5.42 -9.66
CA ARG A 216 -5.44 4.30 -8.76
C ARG A 216 -4.48 4.68 -7.64
N GLY A 217 -3.67 5.71 -7.85
CA GLY A 217 -2.63 6.14 -6.92
C GLY A 217 -1.52 5.10 -6.73
N PRO A 218 -0.69 5.26 -5.68
CA PRO A 218 0.30 4.28 -5.26
C PRO A 218 -0.32 2.91 -5.00
N ALA A 219 0.19 1.87 -5.65
CA ALA A 219 -0.22 0.48 -5.40
C ALA A 219 0.79 -0.25 -4.50
N TRP A 220 0.29 -1.14 -3.64
CA TRP A 220 1.12 -1.89 -2.68
C TRP A 220 2.20 -2.74 -3.35
N ASP A 221 1.85 -3.47 -4.41
CA ASP A 221 2.80 -4.35 -5.10
C ASP A 221 3.93 -3.56 -5.79
N TRP A 222 3.60 -2.38 -6.32
CA TRP A 222 4.57 -1.45 -6.89
C TRP A 222 5.51 -0.92 -5.81
N TYR A 223 4.97 -0.46 -4.69
CA TYR A 223 5.75 -0.04 -3.52
C TYR A 223 6.69 -1.15 -3.01
N GLN A 224 6.19 -2.39 -2.91
CA GLN A 224 7.02 -3.52 -2.51
C GLN A 224 8.11 -3.85 -3.53
N ALA A 225 7.83 -3.75 -4.84
CA ALA A 225 8.83 -3.94 -5.88
C ALA A 225 9.95 -2.87 -5.78
N SER A 226 9.56 -1.63 -5.51
CA SER A 226 10.46 -0.50 -5.26
C SER A 226 11.42 -0.77 -4.09
N LEU A 227 10.93 -1.29 -2.96
CA LEU A 227 11.75 -1.69 -1.81
C LEU A 227 12.69 -2.86 -2.12
N ARG A 228 12.37 -3.71 -3.10
CA ARG A 228 13.25 -4.81 -3.55
C ARG A 228 14.32 -4.35 -4.55
N GLY A 229 14.46 -3.04 -4.76
CA GLY A 229 15.37 -2.47 -5.75
C GLY A 229 14.89 -2.62 -7.19
N ARG A 230 13.65 -3.06 -7.42
CA ARG A 230 13.03 -3.17 -8.75
C ARG A 230 12.27 -1.87 -9.05
N GLN A 231 13.01 -0.76 -9.09
CA GLN A 231 12.46 0.49 -9.59
C GLN A 231 12.31 0.33 -11.11
N ASN A 232 11.07 0.32 -11.61
CA ASN A 232 10.80 0.32 -13.04
C ASN A 232 11.32 1.64 -13.62
N LYS A 233 12.55 1.62 -14.15
CA LYS A 233 13.05 2.65 -15.06
C LYS A 233 12.12 2.76 -16.26
#